data_AF-A0A6L6CZP0-F1
#
_entry.id   AF-A0A6L6CZP0-F1
#
_cell.length_a   1.000
_cell.length_b   1.000
_cell.length_c   1.000
_cell.angle_alpha   90.00
_cell.angle_beta   90.00
_cell.angle_gamma   90.00
#
_symmetry.space_group_name_H-M   'P 1'
#
loop_
_entity.id
_entity.type
_entity.pdbx_description
1 polymer ?
#
loop_
_entity_poly.entity_id
_entity_poly.type
_entity_poly.pdbx_seq_one_letter_code
_entity_poly.pdbx_strand_id
1 'polypeptide(L)' 'MIDSNLHDTPLFSALDEEAATALKQSMVPQSIKKGQDLFKEGDPGDRLYVVTEGKIKLSHAS' A
#
# COMPACT_ATOMS: atom_id res chain seq x y z
N MET A 1 15.68 2.64 -5.83
CA MET A 1 15.26 1.26 -5.52
C MET A 1 14.24 1.41 -4.40
N ILE A 2 13.00 0.94 -4.59
CA ILE A 2 11.95 1.15 -3.59
C ILE A 2 12.11 0.01 -2.57
N ASP A 3 13.00 0.21 -1.60
CA ASP A 3 13.35 -0.77 -0.58
C ASP A 3 12.33 -0.77 0.56
N SER A 4 11.04 -0.88 0.23
CA SER A 4 10.02 -1.13 1.23
C SER A 4 10.15 -2.58 1.69
N ASN A 5 10.58 -2.77 2.92
CA ASN A 5 10.68 -4.08 3.54
C ASN A 5 9.28 -4.55 3.91
N LEU A 6 8.69 -5.34 3.02
CA LEU A 6 7.32 -5.81 3.15
C LEU A 6 7.14 -6.65 4.44
N HIS A 7 8.21 -7.28 4.92
CA HIS A 7 8.26 -8.02 6.18
C HIS A 7 7.98 -7.16 7.42
N ASP A 8 8.19 -5.84 7.36
CA ASP A 8 7.91 -4.94 8.48
C ASP A 8 6.40 -4.77 8.71
N THR A 9 5.57 -5.19 7.76
CA THR A 9 4.12 -5.20 7.90
C THR A 9 3.68 -6.56 8.44
N PRO A 10 2.96 -6.64 9.58
CA PRO A 10 2.56 -7.91 10.20
C PRO A 10 1.83 -8.87 9.23
N LEU A 11 1.04 -8.32 8.31
CA LEU A 11 0.29 -9.07 7.30
C LEU A 11 1.18 -9.88 6.34
N PHE A 12 2.40 -9.42 6.11
CA PHE A 12 3.33 -9.99 5.13
C PHE A 12 4.60 -10.55 5.77
N SER A 13 4.65 -10.60 7.10
CA SER A 13 5.82 -11.08 7.86
C SER A 13 6.15 -12.56 7.61
N ALA A 14 5.17 -13.35 7.15
CA ALA A 14 5.32 -14.77 6.84
C ALA A 14 5.66 -15.05 5.36
N LEU A 15 5.73 -14.02 4.51
CA LEU A 15 6.15 -14.21 3.11
C LEU A 15 7.65 -14.46 3.07
N ASP A 16 8.08 -15.40 2.23
CA ASP A 16 9.47 -15.52 1.84
C ASP A 16 9.85 -14.46 0.80
N GLU A 17 11.14 -14.35 0.51
CA GLU A 17 11.67 -13.33 -0.40
C GLU A 17 11.13 -13.47 -1.83
N GLU A 18 10.87 -14.71 -2.27
CA GLU A 18 10.30 -15.00 -3.58
C GLU A 18 8.85 -14.51 -3.67
N ALA A 19 8.01 -14.87 -2.70
CA ALA A 19 6.62 -14.43 -2.64
C ALA A 19 6.51 -12.90 -2.44
N ALA A 20 7.40 -12.30 -1.64
CA ALA A 20 7.46 -10.85 -1.49
C ALA A 20 7.82 -10.15 -2.82
N THR A 21 8.75 -10.74 -3.60
CA THR A 21 9.12 -10.22 -4.93
C THR A 21 7.97 -10.36 -5.92
N ALA A 22 7.32 -11.52 -5.98
CA ALA A 22 6.16 -11.75 -6.84
C ALA A 22 5.00 -10.80 -6.51
N LEU A 23 4.74 -10.57 -5.22
CA LEU A 23 3.73 -9.62 -4.77
C LEU A 23 4.08 -8.19 -5.21
N LYS A 24 5.34 -7.75 -5.01
CA LYS A 24 5.81 -6.45 -5.51
C LYS A 24 5.66 -6.30 -7.02
N GLN A 25 5.91 -7.35 -7.79
CA GLN A 25 5.74 -7.36 -9.25
C GLN A 25 4.27 -7.31 -9.69
N SER A 26 3.37 -7.89 -8.88
CA SER A 26 1.93 -7.84 -9.13
C SER A 26 1.30 -6.48 -8.77
N MET A 27 1.97 -5.71 -7.91
CA MET A 27 1.50 -4.40 -7.48
C MET A 27 1.74 -3.33 -8.54
N VAL A 28 0.80 -2.39 -8.64
CA VAL A 28 0.89 -1.28 -9.57
C VAL A 28 1.37 -0.04 -8.80
N PRO A 29 2.45 0.65 -9.26
CA PRO A 29 2.92 1.87 -8.61
C PRO A 29 1.86 2.97 -8.72
N GLN A 30 1.53 3.59 -7.59
CA GLN A 30 0.62 4.73 -7.56
C GLN A 30 1.27 5.91 -6.85
N SER A 31 1.18 7.10 -7.47
CA SER A 31 1.64 8.36 -6.88
C SER A 31 0.44 9.26 -6.58
N ILE A 32 0.38 9.76 -5.35
CA ILE A 32 -0.67 10.66 -4.87
C ILE A 32 -0.01 11.98 -4.50
N LYS A 33 -0.61 13.10 -4.93
CA LYS A 33 -0.16 14.43 -4.53
C LYS A 33 -0.79 14.82 -3.19
N LYS A 34 -0.11 15.70 -2.45
CA LYS A 34 -0.67 16.31 -1.23
C LYS A 34 -2.03 16.93 -1.53
N GLY A 35 -3.04 16.56 -0.75
CA GLY A 35 -4.42 17.05 -0.89
C GLY A 35 -5.29 16.26 -1.87
N GLN A 36 -4.77 15.18 -2.47
CA GLN A 36 -5.59 14.24 -3.22
C GLN A 36 -6.04 13.08 -2.32
N ASP A 37 -7.29 12.64 -2.52
CA ASP A 37 -7.85 11.48 -1.85
C ASP A 37 -7.46 10.20 -2.61
N LEU A 38 -7.02 9.17 -1.87
CA LEU A 38 -6.67 7.86 -2.44
C LEU A 38 -7.93 7.01 -2.71
N PHE A 39 -8.83 6.97 -1.72
CA PHE A 39 -10.15 6.35 -1.78
C PHE A 39 -11.08 7.06 -0.81
N LYS A 40 -12.38 6.87 -0.95
CA LYS A 40 -13.43 7.45 -0.09
C LYS A 40 -14.29 6.35 0.52
N GLU A 41 -14.97 6.70 1.60
CA GLU A 41 -15.98 5.81 2.18
C GLU A 41 -17.09 5.53 1.16
N GLY A 42 -17.43 4.25 0.98
CA GLY A 42 -18.37 3.80 -0.05
C GLY A 42 -17.72 3.32 -1.35
N ASP A 43 -16.40 3.53 -1.54
CA ASP A 43 -15.68 2.95 -2.66
C ASP A 43 -15.58 1.41 -2.52
N PRO A 44 -15.51 0.66 -3.63
CA PRO A 44 -15.31 -0.78 -3.59
C PRO A 44 -14.05 -1.17 -2.79
N GLY A 45 -14.22 -2.10 -1.85
CA GLY A 45 -13.13 -2.65 -1.02
C GLY A 45 -12.33 -3.74 -1.73
N ASP A 46 -11.98 -3.54 -3.00
CA ASP A 46 -11.27 -4.51 -3.85
C ASP A 46 -9.77 -4.23 -4.00
N ARG A 47 -9.24 -3.23 -3.28
CA ARG A 47 -7.85 -2.76 -3.39
C ARG A 47 -7.11 -2.82 -2.08
N LEU A 48 -5.84 -3.23 -2.17
CA LEU A 48 -4.87 -3.18 -1.09
C LEU A 48 -3.72 -2.25 -1.46
N TYR A 49 -3.39 -1.32 -0.58
CA TYR A 49 -2.33 -0.35 -0.77
C TYR A 49 -1.22 -0.58 0.25
N VAL A 50 0.03 -0.50 -0.21
CA VAL A 50 1.22 -0.49 0.66
C VAL A 50 1.93 0.84 0.44
N VAL A 51 2.11 1.60 1.52
CA VAL A 51 2.80 2.89 1.46
C VAL A 51 4.30 2.62 1.42
N THR A 52 4.90 2.87 0.26
CA THR A 52 6.34 2.67 0.07
C THR A 52 7.17 3.86 0.50
N GLU A 53 6.64 5.07 0.32
CA GLU A 53 7.27 6.33 0.69
C GLU A 53 6.22 7.36 1.11
N GLY A 54 6.57 8.21 2.08
CA GLY A 54 5.71 9.30 2.56
C GLY A 54 4.73 8.85 3.64
N LYS A 55 3.66 9.63 3.81
CA LYS A 55 2.62 9.39 4.83
C LYS A 55 1.25 9.71 4.24
N ILE A 56 0.27 8.86 4.55
CA ILE A 56 -1.14 9.06 4.21
C ILE A 56 -1.92 9.34 5.50
N LYS A 57 -2.89 10.25 5.42
CA LYS A 57 -3.85 10.49 6.49
C LYS A 57 -5.10 9.68 6.21
N LEU A 58 -5.53 8.87 7.18
CA LEU A 58 -6.83 8.22 7.17
C LEU A 58 -7.80 9.04 8.04
N SER A 59 -8.96 9.38 7.51
CA SER A 59 -10.01 10.10 8.24
C SER A 59 -11.39 9.77 7.69
N HIS A 60 -12.39 9.72 8.56
CA HIS A 60 -13.79 9.69 8.16
C HIS A 60 -14.28 11.11 7.85
N ALA A 61 -15.11 11.25 6.81
CA ALA A 61 -15.85 12.47 6.57
C ALA A 61 -17.06 12.49 7.50
N SER A 62 -16.90 13.11 8.68
CA SER A 62 -18.00 13.42 9.59
C SER A 62 -18.72 14.69 9.18
#